data_AF-W8SKA6-F1
#
_entry.id   AF-W8SKA6-F1
#
_cell.length_a   1.000
_cell.length_b   1.000
_cell.length_c   1.000
_cell.angle_alpha   90.00
_cell.angle_beta   90.00
_cell.angle_gamma   90.00
#
_symmetry.space_group_name_H-M   'P 1'
#
loop_
_entity.id
_entity.type
_entity.pdbx_description
1 polymer ?
#
loop_
_entity_poly.entity_id
_entity_poly.type
_entity_poly.pdbx_seq_one_letter_code
_entity_poly.pdbx_strand_id
1 'polypeptide(L)'
;MSIKRYLSSDSGAVTVDWVVLTATLVGLGLAVIAVVSGGTSDLSSDVDIFLASTDISEVHDWAAQAGSGWGDFPLVNVVGFDMAHYQEFATRAGTTEAAMLGQLNEAYQAYLAGTWPEGDAIDAIGATQAAMLEAGYALPEGMPAYAELYQQNYGS
;
A
#
# COMPACT_ATOMS: atom_id res chain seq x y z
N MET A 1 57.63 -40.88 -34.70
CA MET A 1 57.10 -41.24 -33.37
C MET A 1 55.74 -41.89 -33.59
N SER A 2 55.66 -43.21 -33.43
CA SER A 2 54.57 -44.03 -33.99
C SER A 2 53.26 -43.91 -33.22
N ILE A 3 52.14 -43.74 -33.94
CA ILE A 3 50.76 -43.59 -33.44
C ILE A 3 50.31 -44.70 -32.49
N LYS A 4 50.99 -45.86 -32.55
CA LYS A 4 50.81 -46.99 -31.64
C LYS A 4 51.02 -46.64 -30.17
N ARG A 5 51.82 -45.61 -29.86
CA ARG A 5 52.08 -45.16 -28.48
C ARG A 5 50.96 -44.29 -27.89
N TYR A 6 50.13 -43.66 -28.73
CA TYR A 6 48.93 -42.92 -28.32
C TYR A 6 47.75 -43.84 -27.99
N LEU A 7 47.65 -44.99 -28.66
CA LEU A 7 46.64 -46.02 -28.39
C LEU A 7 46.96 -46.87 -27.15
N SER A 8 48.21 -46.85 -26.67
CA SER A 8 48.68 -47.66 -25.53
C SER A 8 48.65 -46.91 -24.19
N SER A 9 48.11 -45.69 -24.15
CA SER A 9 48.05 -44.83 -22.97
C SER A 9 46.73 -45.04 -22.22
N ASP A 10 46.68 -46.01 -21.31
CA ASP A 10 45.49 -46.36 -20.51
C ASP A 10 44.97 -45.20 -19.64
N SER A 11 45.85 -44.32 -19.17
CA SER A 11 45.44 -43.11 -18.40
C SER A 11 44.71 -42.06 -19.26
N GLY A 12 44.92 -42.09 -20.58
CA GLY A 12 44.22 -41.24 -21.55
C GLY A 12 42.80 -41.75 -21.84
N ALA A 13 42.59 -43.06 -21.81
CA ALA A 13 41.27 -43.66 -22.05
C ALA A 13 40.29 -43.34 -20.90
N VAL A 14 40.75 -43.40 -19.65
CA VAL A 14 39.97 -43.07 -18.46
C VAL A 14 39.62 -41.57 -18.39
N THR A 15 40.50 -40.71 -18.92
CA THR A 15 40.22 -39.27 -18.99
C THR A 15 39.31 -38.89 -20.17
N VAL A 16 39.21 -39.73 -21.19
CA VAL A 16 38.26 -39.51 -22.29
C VAL A 16 36.86 -40.01 -21.91
N ASP A 17 36.74 -41.03 -21.05
CA ASP A 17 35.46 -41.56 -20.58
C ASP A 17 34.63 -40.53 -19.77
N TRP A 18 35.28 -39.70 -18.93
CA TRP A 18 34.56 -38.65 -18.19
C TRP A 18 34.06 -37.53 -19.10
N VAL A 19 34.82 -37.21 -20.16
CA VAL A 19 34.39 -36.21 -21.15
C VAL A 19 33.22 -36.76 -21.96
N VAL A 20 33.26 -38.04 -22.34
CA VAL A 20 32.15 -38.66 -23.09
C VAL A 20 30.88 -38.74 -22.22
N LEU A 21 30.99 -39.11 -20.94
CA LEU A 21 29.86 -39.12 -20.01
C LEU A 21 29.24 -37.73 -19.82
N THR A 22 30.06 -36.71 -19.59
CA THR A 22 29.58 -35.33 -19.41
C THR A 22 29.05 -34.73 -20.71
N ALA A 23 29.68 -35.00 -21.85
CA ALA A 23 29.18 -34.59 -23.16
C ALA A 23 27.81 -35.20 -23.47
N THR A 24 27.59 -36.47 -23.08
CA THR A 24 26.29 -37.13 -23.20
C THR A 24 25.24 -36.49 -22.28
N LEU A 25 25.62 -36.17 -21.03
CA LEU A 25 24.75 -35.48 -20.07
C LEU A 25 24.35 -34.08 -20.54
N VAL A 26 25.29 -33.31 -21.10
CA VAL A 26 25.01 -31.99 -21.68
C VAL A 26 24.09 -32.11 -22.90
N GLY A 27 24.28 -33.13 -23.74
CA GLY A 27 23.37 -33.44 -24.85
C GLY A 27 21.93 -33.73 -24.38
N LEU A 28 21.78 -34.48 -23.30
CA LEU A 28 20.48 -34.71 -22.66
C LEU A 28 19.90 -33.42 -22.07
N GLY A 29 20.72 -32.58 -21.42
CA GLY A 29 20.30 -31.29 -20.87
C GLY A 29 19.75 -30.33 -21.94
N LEU A 30 20.41 -30.25 -23.10
CA LEU A 30 19.92 -29.47 -24.25
C LEU A 30 18.57 -29.97 -24.77
N ALA A 31 18.36 -31.29 -24.80
CA ALA A 31 17.07 -31.87 -25.18
C ALA A 31 15.95 -31.54 -24.17
N VAL A 32 16.25 -31.56 -22.87
CA VAL A 32 15.28 -31.22 -21.81
C VAL A 32 14.88 -29.74 -21.86
N ILE A 33 15.81 -28.83 -22.17
CA ILE A 33 15.51 -27.39 -22.27
C ILE A 33 14.43 -27.12 -23.33
N ALA A 34 14.44 -27.82 -24.45
CA ALA A 34 13.40 -27.68 -25.48
C ALA A 34 12.01 -28.07 -24.95
N VAL A 35 11.93 -29.15 -24.16
CA VAL A 35 10.67 -29.63 -23.55
C VAL A 35 10.16 -28.66 -22.49
N VAL A 36 11.05 -28.18 -21.61
CA VAL A 36 10.70 -27.23 -20.54
C VAL A 36 10.30 -25.87 -21.13
N SER A 37 11.00 -25.40 -22.17
CA SER A 37 10.64 -24.16 -22.86
C SER A 37 9.27 -24.24 -23.52
N GLY A 38 8.92 -25.39 -24.10
CA GLY A 38 7.57 -25.62 -24.65
C GLY A 38 6.52 -25.59 -23.54
N GLY A 39 6.69 -26.42 -22.50
CA GLY A 39 5.72 -26.51 -21.40
C GLY A 39 5.55 -25.21 -20.61
N THR A 40 6.60 -24.40 -20.46
CA THR A 40 6.51 -23.07 -19.83
C THR A 40 5.83 -22.04 -20.73
N SER A 41 6.04 -22.10 -22.04
CA SER A 41 5.31 -21.28 -23.01
C SER A 41 3.83 -21.62 -23.03
N ASP A 42 3.48 -22.91 -23.02
CA ASP A 42 2.10 -23.38 -23.00
C ASP A 42 1.41 -22.94 -21.70
N LEU A 43 2.05 -23.14 -20.55
CA LEU A 43 1.52 -22.69 -19.26
C LEU A 43 1.37 -21.17 -19.18
N SER A 44 2.33 -20.41 -19.72
CA SER A 44 2.22 -18.95 -19.79
C SER A 44 1.02 -18.53 -20.65
N SER A 45 0.82 -19.18 -21.80
CA SER A 45 -0.33 -18.94 -22.67
C SER A 45 -1.65 -19.28 -21.98
N ASP A 46 -1.70 -20.38 -21.23
CA ASP A 46 -2.88 -20.78 -20.46
C ASP A 46 -3.20 -19.77 -19.35
N VAL A 47 -2.18 -19.24 -18.67
CA VAL A 47 -2.34 -18.18 -17.67
C VAL A 47 -2.82 -16.88 -18.31
N ASP A 48 -2.25 -16.48 -19.45
CA ASP A 48 -2.69 -15.29 -20.18
C ASP A 48 -4.15 -15.41 -20.62
N ILE A 49 -4.56 -16.58 -21.13
CA ILE A 49 -5.95 -16.87 -21.48
C ILE A 49 -6.83 -16.83 -20.24
N PHE A 50 -6.41 -17.46 -19.14
CA PHE A 50 -7.16 -17.47 -17.89
C PHE A 50 -7.40 -16.04 -17.40
N LEU A 51 -6.36 -15.21 -17.34
CA LEU A 51 -6.47 -13.81 -16.90
C LEU A 51 -7.30 -12.96 -17.87
N ALA A 52 -7.16 -13.18 -19.19
CA ALA A 52 -7.97 -12.48 -20.19
C ALA A 52 -9.44 -12.90 -20.17
N SER A 53 -9.73 -14.14 -19.77
CA SER A 53 -11.08 -14.70 -19.65
C SER A 53 -11.71 -14.49 -18.27
N THR A 54 -10.93 -14.06 -17.28
CA THR A 54 -11.42 -13.74 -15.94
C THR A 54 -12.11 -12.39 -15.99
N ASP A 55 -13.43 -12.42 -16.14
CA ASP A 55 -14.28 -11.25 -16.13
C ASP A 55 -14.36 -10.63 -14.71
N ILE A 56 -14.17 -9.31 -14.61
CA ILE A 56 -14.34 -8.54 -13.35
C ILE A 56 -15.84 -8.39 -12.98
N SER A 57 -16.74 -8.93 -13.82
CA SER A 57 -18.19 -8.83 -13.72
C SER A 57 -18.74 -9.25 -12.36
N GLU A 58 -18.16 -10.27 -11.71
CA GLU A 58 -18.63 -10.73 -10.39
C GLU A 58 -18.35 -9.70 -9.27
N VAL A 59 -17.19 -9.02 -9.33
CA VAL A 59 -16.85 -7.92 -8.40
C VAL A 59 -17.64 -6.66 -8.75
N HIS A 60 -17.90 -6.43 -10.04
CA HIS A 60 -18.77 -5.35 -10.51
C HIS A 60 -20.22 -5.53 -10.03
N ASP A 61 -20.77 -6.74 -10.08
CA ASP A 61 -22.15 -7.04 -9.69
C ASP A 61 -22.34 -7.01 -8.17
N TRP A 62 -21.31 -7.42 -7.41
CA TRP A 62 -21.26 -7.22 -5.96
C TRP A 62 -21.16 -5.73 -5.59
N ALA A 63 -20.33 -4.95 -6.30
CA ALA A 63 -20.22 -3.50 -6.11
C ALA A 63 -21.52 -2.77 -6.52
N ALA A 64 -22.18 -3.19 -7.60
CA ALA A 64 -23.44 -2.63 -8.07
C ALA A 64 -24.59 -2.89 -7.08
N GLN A 65 -24.60 -4.05 -6.42
CA GLN A 65 -25.59 -4.39 -5.38
C GLN A 65 -25.29 -3.74 -4.02
N ALA A 66 -24.01 -3.53 -3.67
CA ALA A 66 -23.62 -2.82 -2.46
C ALA A 66 -23.80 -1.28 -2.58
N GLY A 67 -23.88 -0.78 -3.81
CA GLY A 67 -23.81 0.65 -4.13
C GLY A 67 -25.14 1.39 -4.35
N SER A 68 -26.24 0.97 -3.73
CA SER A 68 -27.50 1.73 -3.76
C SER A 68 -27.34 3.06 -2.99
N GLY A 69 -26.70 4.07 -3.57
CA GLY A 69 -26.48 5.35 -2.90
C GLY A 69 -25.98 6.50 -3.77
N TRP A 70 -24.87 6.35 -4.53
CA TRP A 70 -24.18 7.53 -5.10
C TRP A 70 -23.52 7.31 -6.49
N GLY A 71 -24.32 7.42 -7.57
CA GLY A 71 -23.88 7.83 -8.91
C GLY A 71 -23.00 6.87 -9.75
N ASP A 72 -22.52 7.37 -10.90
CA ASP A 72 -21.95 6.63 -12.05
C ASP A 72 -20.55 5.99 -11.85
N PHE A 73 -19.99 5.96 -10.63
CA PHE A 73 -18.64 5.41 -10.37
C PHE A 73 -18.67 4.13 -9.50
N PRO A 74 -19.06 2.97 -10.06
CA PRO A 74 -19.35 1.75 -9.31
C PRO A 74 -18.16 1.14 -8.57
N LEU A 75 -16.92 1.37 -9.02
CA LEU A 75 -15.73 0.74 -8.44
C LEU A 75 -15.21 1.42 -7.16
N VAL A 76 -15.51 2.70 -6.94
CA VAL A 76 -15.10 3.40 -5.71
C VAL A 76 -16.03 3.05 -4.54
N ASN A 77 -17.27 2.68 -4.86
CA ASN A 77 -18.30 2.33 -3.88
C ASN A 77 -17.99 1.01 -3.14
N VAL A 78 -17.29 0.08 -3.81
CA VAL A 78 -16.97 -1.26 -3.27
C VAL A 78 -16.06 -1.25 -2.04
N VAL A 79 -15.28 -0.18 -1.85
CA VAL A 79 -14.39 -0.02 -0.69
C VAL A 79 -15.03 0.74 0.47
N GLY A 80 -16.35 0.97 0.42
CA GLY A 80 -17.10 1.66 1.48
C GLY A 80 -16.85 3.16 1.57
N PHE A 81 -16.10 3.74 0.63
CA PHE A 81 -15.91 5.18 0.53
C PHE A 81 -17.09 5.80 -0.21
N ASP A 82 -18.06 6.26 0.59
CA ASP A 82 -19.22 7.00 0.11
C ASP A 82 -19.05 8.52 0.32
N MET A 83 -19.88 9.36 -0.31
CA MET A 83 -19.95 10.81 -0.08
C MET A 83 -20.15 11.12 1.42
N ALA A 84 -20.96 10.33 2.13
CA ALA A 84 -21.11 10.46 3.58
C ALA A 84 -19.80 10.16 4.33
N HIS A 85 -19.11 9.07 3.98
CA HIS A 85 -17.79 8.72 4.56
C HIS A 85 -16.69 9.73 4.18
N TYR A 86 -16.77 10.35 3.00
CA TYR A 86 -15.87 11.45 2.61
C TYR A 86 -16.13 12.69 3.46
N GLN A 87 -17.40 13.04 3.72
CA GLN A 87 -17.73 14.14 4.64
C GLN A 87 -17.35 13.82 6.09
N GLU A 88 -17.47 12.58 6.55
CA GLU A 88 -16.99 12.14 7.86
C GLU A 88 -15.46 12.17 7.94
N PHE A 89 -14.75 11.77 6.88
CA PHE A 89 -13.30 11.90 6.79
C PHE A 89 -12.88 13.37 6.78
N ALA A 90 -13.52 14.21 5.98
CA ALA A 90 -13.36 15.66 5.96
C ALA A 90 -13.64 16.29 7.33
N THR A 91 -14.64 15.76 8.04
CA THR A 91 -15.01 16.17 9.40
C THR A 91 -14.01 15.68 10.44
N ARG A 92 -13.37 14.52 10.25
CA ARG A 92 -12.32 14.02 11.16
C ARG A 92 -10.94 14.58 10.84
N ALA A 93 -10.71 14.98 9.60
CA ALA A 93 -9.47 15.58 9.10
C ALA A 93 -9.45 17.11 9.21
N GLY A 94 -10.48 17.72 9.84
CA GLY A 94 -10.51 19.15 10.11
C GLY A 94 -10.62 20.02 8.85
N THR A 95 -11.45 19.68 7.88
CA THR A 95 -11.62 20.48 6.64
C THR A 95 -12.89 21.34 6.62
N THR A 96 -13.79 21.15 7.58
CA THR A 96 -15.01 21.95 7.75
C THR A 96 -14.95 22.77 9.04
N GLU A 97 -15.63 23.92 9.06
CA GLU A 97 -15.70 24.78 10.25
C GLU A 97 -16.24 24.02 11.48
N ALA A 98 -17.34 23.28 11.30
CA ALA A 98 -17.98 22.52 12.38
C ALA A 98 -17.06 21.43 12.98
N ALA A 99 -16.23 20.81 12.14
CA ALA A 99 -15.23 19.84 12.58
C ALA A 99 -14.12 20.45 13.41
N MET A 100 -13.54 21.55 12.92
CA MET A 100 -12.49 22.27 13.62
C MET A 100 -13.03 22.85 14.95
N LEU A 101 -14.28 23.34 14.97
CA LEU A 101 -14.96 23.78 16.19
C LEU A 101 -15.17 22.62 17.18
N GLY A 102 -15.51 21.42 16.70
CA GLY A 102 -15.62 20.22 17.52
C GLY A 102 -14.29 19.86 18.18
N GLN A 103 -13.22 19.80 17.39
CA GLN A 103 -11.85 19.53 17.87
C GLN A 103 -11.38 20.60 18.86
N LEU A 104 -11.63 21.88 18.56
CA LEU A 104 -11.28 23.00 19.43
C LEU A 104 -12.03 22.92 20.77
N ASN A 105 -13.32 22.60 20.74
CA ASN A 105 -14.11 22.42 21.95
C ASN A 105 -13.65 21.20 22.77
N GLU A 106 -13.31 20.09 22.13
CA GLU A 106 -12.75 18.92 22.80
C GLU A 106 -11.43 19.24 23.52
N ALA A 107 -10.52 19.93 22.84
CA ALA A 107 -9.25 20.37 23.43
C ALA A 107 -9.48 21.36 24.58
N TYR A 108 -10.46 22.26 24.46
CA TYR A 108 -10.84 23.19 25.53
C TYR A 108 -11.44 22.49 26.76
N GLN A 109 -12.30 21.48 26.56
CA GLN A 109 -12.84 20.68 27.67
C GLN A 109 -11.74 19.87 28.37
N ALA A 110 -10.80 19.32 27.60
CA ALA A 110 -9.63 18.64 28.13
C ALA A 110 -8.74 19.55 28.98
N TYR A 111 -8.53 20.79 28.51
CA TYR A 111 -7.81 21.84 29.24
C TYR A 111 -8.48 22.15 30.59
N LEU A 112 -9.79 22.43 30.59
CA LEU A 112 -10.54 22.76 31.80
C LEU A 112 -10.60 21.58 32.79
N ALA A 113 -10.72 20.36 32.28
CA ALA A 113 -10.82 19.15 33.08
C ALA A 113 -9.45 18.61 33.53
N GLY A 114 -8.34 19.12 32.99
CA GLY A 114 -6.99 18.61 33.24
C GLY A 114 -6.83 17.13 32.89
N THR A 115 -7.61 16.63 31.93
CA THR A 115 -7.65 15.19 31.58
C THR A 115 -6.51 14.79 30.65
N TRP A 116 -5.92 15.75 29.95
CA TRP A 116 -4.77 15.55 29.08
C TRP A 116 -3.49 15.90 29.84
N PRO A 117 -2.35 15.33 29.43
CA PRO A 117 -1.06 15.70 30.01
C PRO A 117 -0.84 17.22 29.99
N GLU A 118 -0.10 17.72 30.98
CA GLU A 118 0.14 19.16 31.14
C GLU A 118 0.77 19.76 29.86
N GLY A 119 0.05 20.68 29.22
CA GLY A 119 0.49 21.37 28.00
C GLY A 119 -0.12 20.86 26.70
N ASP A 120 -0.43 19.56 26.62
CA ASP A 120 -0.93 18.96 25.39
C ASP A 120 -2.27 19.56 24.95
N ALA A 121 -3.15 19.89 25.89
CA ALA A 121 -4.42 20.54 25.59
C ALA A 121 -4.24 21.98 25.07
N ILE A 122 -3.24 22.71 25.58
CA ILE A 122 -2.95 24.08 25.13
C ILE A 122 -2.34 24.04 23.72
N ASP A 123 -1.42 23.10 23.46
CA ASP A 123 -0.84 22.90 22.13
C ASP A 123 -1.89 22.47 21.10
N ALA A 124 -2.82 21.59 21.48
CA ALA A 124 -3.94 21.20 20.64
C ALA A 124 -4.88 22.39 20.32
N ILE A 125 -5.21 23.22 21.32
CA ILE A 125 -5.99 24.45 21.11
C ILE A 125 -5.28 25.37 20.11
N GLY A 126 -3.97 25.57 20.25
CA GLY A 126 -3.18 26.40 19.33
C GLY A 126 -3.15 25.86 17.90
N ALA A 127 -2.93 24.56 17.75
CA ALA A 127 -2.91 23.90 16.44
C ALA A 127 -4.27 24.03 15.73
N THR A 128 -5.37 23.79 16.44
CA THR A 128 -6.71 23.88 15.86
C THR A 128 -7.13 25.32 15.56
N GLN A 129 -6.81 26.28 16.44
CA GLN A 129 -7.06 27.71 16.16
C GLN A 129 -6.28 28.20 14.95
N ALA A 130 -5.01 27.79 14.79
CA ALA A 130 -4.21 28.11 13.62
C ALA A 130 -4.81 27.52 12.33
N ALA A 131 -5.24 26.25 12.38
CA ALA A 131 -5.90 25.60 11.26
C ALA A 131 -7.22 26.28 10.86
N MET A 132 -8.01 26.75 11.84
CA MET A 132 -9.23 27.52 11.59
C MET A 132 -8.93 28.83 10.86
N LEU A 133 -7.94 29.58 11.34
CA LEU A 133 -7.53 30.83 10.71
C LEU A 133 -6.95 30.61 9.31
N GLU A 134 -6.17 29.55 9.10
CA GLU A 134 -5.60 29.17 7.80
C GLU A 134 -6.70 28.78 6.80
N ALA A 135 -7.74 28.08 7.25
CA ALA A 135 -8.91 27.77 6.45
C ALA A 135 -9.87 28.96 6.25
N GLY A 136 -9.56 30.13 6.82
CA GLY A 136 -10.36 31.35 6.69
C GLY A 136 -11.58 31.42 7.60
N TYR A 137 -11.67 30.55 8.61
CA TYR A 137 -12.73 30.54 9.60
C TYR A 137 -12.41 31.46 10.77
N ALA A 138 -13.44 32.10 11.33
CA ALA A 138 -13.30 32.91 12.53
C ALA A 138 -13.17 32.02 13.77
N LEU A 139 -12.38 32.46 14.75
CA LEU A 139 -12.32 31.81 16.04
C LEU A 139 -13.65 32.05 16.80
N PRO A 140 -14.18 31.04 17.51
CA PRO A 140 -15.42 31.18 18.28
C PRO A 140 -15.26 32.22 19.41
N GLU A 141 -16.27 33.09 19.56
CA GLU A 141 -16.28 34.10 20.62
C GLU A 141 -16.37 33.44 22.01
N GLY A 142 -15.58 33.94 22.96
CA GLY A 142 -15.59 33.49 24.35
C GLY A 142 -14.56 32.40 24.70
N MET A 143 -13.78 31.91 23.73
CA MET A 143 -12.62 31.06 23.99
C MET A 143 -11.34 31.90 23.98
N PRO A 144 -10.52 31.88 25.05
CA PRO A 144 -9.23 32.57 25.06
C PRO A 144 -8.35 32.08 23.91
N ALA A 145 -7.60 33.01 23.30
CA ALA A 145 -6.66 32.65 22.26
C ALA A 145 -5.50 31.82 22.84
N TYR A 146 -4.88 30.97 22.03
CA TYR A 146 -3.72 30.17 22.43
C TYR A 146 -2.64 31.00 23.15
N ALA A 147 -2.34 32.20 22.65
CA ALA A 147 -1.36 33.10 23.25
C ALA A 147 -1.71 33.51 24.69
N GLU A 148 -3.01 33.65 25.00
CA GLU A 148 -3.49 34.01 26.34
C GLU A 148 -3.42 32.82 27.29
N LEU A 149 -3.82 31.62 26.83
CA LEU A 149 -3.72 30.37 27.60
C LEU A 149 -2.27 30.03 27.93
N TYR A 150 -1.37 30.22 26.96
CA TYR A 150 0.06 29.96 27.14
C TYR A 150 0.67 30.90 28.19
N GLN A 151 0.34 32.21 28.13
CA GLN A 151 0.79 33.16 29.14
C GLN A 151 0.21 32.86 30.52
N GLN A 152 -1.05 32.43 30.61
CA GLN A 152 -1.69 32.10 31.88
C GLN A 152 -1.04 30.89 32.58
N ASN A 153 -0.60 29.89 31.82
CA ASN A 153 -0.12 28.63 32.39
C ASN A 153 1.41 28.52 32.44
N TYR A 154 2.12 29.22 31.57
CA TYR A 154 3.58 29.15 31.46
C TYR A 154 4.29 30.50 31.57
N GLY A 155 3.55 31.59 31.69
CA GLY A 155 4.09 32.94 31.87
C GLY A 155 4.41 33.25 33.33
N SER A 156 5.52 32.70 33.84
CA SER A 156 6.18 33.15 35.07
C SER A 156 7.56 33.72 34.79
#